data_AF-A0ABD2TD94-F1
#
_entry.id   AF-A0ABD2TD94-F1
#
_cell.length_a   1.000
_cell.length_b   1.000
_cell.length_c   1.000
_cell.angle_alpha   90.00
_cell.angle_beta   90.00
_cell.angle_gamma   90.00
#
_symmetry.space_group_name_H-M   'P 1'
#
loop_
_entity.id
_entity.type
_entity.pdbx_description
1 polymer ?
#
loop_
_entity_poly.entity_id
_entity_poly.type
_entity_poly.pdbx_seq_one_letter_code
_entity_poly.pdbx_strand_id
1 'polypeptide(L)'
;MQVLKYINVAMVTVLKNVTNVITAVGEMYLFDKTHDNKVWTALFLMIISAVTGGITDLSFHAIGYTWQIINCFLTASYSLTLRRVMDTAKQVTKSGNLDEFSMVLLNNTLSLPLGILLILLFNEVDYLSRTPLLQLPTFWLVTTFSGLLGLAISFTSMWFLHQTSATTYSLVGSLNKIPLSVAGIFLFHVSTSLENSASILFGLLAGVFFARAKMQDKSQTRS
;
A
#
# COMPACT_ATOMS: atom_id res chain seq x y z
N MET A 1 2.31 6.83 -10.60
CA MET A 1 2.52 8.30 -10.60
C MET A 1 1.34 9.09 -11.18
N GLN A 2 0.39 8.47 -11.91
CA GLN A 2 -0.80 9.16 -12.45
C GLN A 2 -1.68 9.81 -11.36
N VAL A 3 -1.95 9.11 -10.25
CA VAL A 3 -2.93 9.56 -9.25
C VAL A 3 -2.51 10.84 -8.52
N LEU A 4 -1.22 10.94 -8.15
CA LEU A 4 -0.69 12.10 -7.42
C LEU A 4 -0.71 13.39 -8.25
N LYS A 5 -0.92 13.31 -9.57
CA LYS A 5 -1.13 14.48 -10.43
C LYS A 5 -2.53 15.09 -10.23
N TYR A 6 -3.48 14.32 -9.71
CA TYR A 6 -4.90 14.70 -9.65
C TYR A 6 -5.51 14.63 -8.26
N ILE A 7 -4.85 14.00 -7.28
CA ILE A 7 -5.36 13.90 -5.91
C ILE A 7 -4.22 14.21 -4.93
N ASN A 8 -4.55 14.93 -3.86
CA ASN A 8 -3.65 15.14 -2.73
C ASN A 8 -3.22 13.81 -2.08
N VAL A 9 -1.95 13.74 -1.66
CA VAL A 9 -1.33 12.65 -0.90
C VAL A 9 -2.18 12.18 0.29
N ALA A 10 -2.77 13.11 1.04
CA ALA A 10 -3.59 12.76 2.20
C ALA A 10 -4.84 11.97 1.81
N MET A 11 -5.52 12.40 0.74
CA MET A 11 -6.72 11.71 0.27
C MET A 11 -6.39 10.39 -0.43
N VAL A 12 -5.27 10.31 -1.14
CA VAL A 12 -4.73 9.03 -1.63
C VAL A 12 -4.52 8.05 -0.47
N THR A 13 -4.03 8.53 0.67
CA THR A 13 -3.77 7.70 1.85
C THR A 13 -5.08 7.17 2.47
N VAL A 14 -6.13 7.99 2.51
CA VAL A 14 -7.47 7.57 2.96
C VAL A 14 -8.11 6.60 1.96
N LEU A 15 -8.08 6.89 0.66
CA LEU A 15 -8.63 5.99 -0.35
C LEU A 15 -7.90 4.64 -0.39
N LYS A 16 -6.58 4.64 -0.13
CA LYS A 16 -5.80 3.40 -0.03
C LYS A 16 -6.22 2.51 1.14
N ASN A 17 -6.94 3.05 2.12
CA ASN A 17 -7.56 2.23 3.16
C ASN A 17 -8.71 1.36 2.60
N VAL A 18 -9.32 1.71 1.46
CA VAL A 18 -10.30 0.87 0.75
C VAL A 18 -9.65 -0.42 0.24
N THR A 19 -8.35 -0.40 -0.12
CA THR A 19 -7.58 -1.61 -0.45
C THR A 19 -7.67 -2.66 0.66
N ASN A 20 -7.71 -2.24 1.94
CA ASN A 20 -7.83 -3.17 3.05
C ASN A 20 -9.19 -3.89 3.07
N VAL A 21 -10.26 -3.19 2.68
CA VAL A 21 -11.61 -3.76 2.53
C VAL A 21 -11.59 -4.82 1.45
N ILE A 22 -11.11 -4.47 0.25
CA ILE A 22 -11.04 -5.38 -0.89
C ILE A 22 -10.18 -6.61 -0.54
N THR A 23 -9.07 -6.39 0.16
CA THR A 23 -8.18 -7.47 0.60
C THR A 23 -8.86 -8.38 1.61
N ALA A 24 -9.57 -7.85 2.62
CA ALA A 24 -10.28 -8.68 3.61
C ALA A 24 -11.40 -9.51 2.97
N VAL A 25 -12.16 -8.91 2.03
CA VAL A 25 -13.19 -9.63 1.25
C VAL A 25 -12.54 -10.72 0.39
N GLY A 26 -11.46 -10.41 -0.33
CA GLY A 26 -10.73 -11.38 -1.12
C GLY A 26 -10.08 -12.49 -0.28
N GLU A 27 -9.66 -12.20 0.95
CA GLU A 27 -9.18 -13.20 1.90
C GLU A 27 -10.26 -14.23 2.26
N MET A 28 -11.49 -13.76 2.46
CA MET A 28 -12.64 -14.61 2.76
C MET A 28 -13.01 -15.50 1.57
N TYR A 29 -13.06 -14.95 0.35
CA TYR A 29 -13.46 -15.72 -0.85
C TYR A 29 -12.38 -16.69 -1.37
N LEU A 30 -11.09 -16.33 -1.27
CA LEU A 30 -10.01 -17.13 -1.88
C LEU A 30 -9.33 -18.09 -0.90
N PHE A 31 -9.43 -17.84 0.42
CA PHE A 31 -8.73 -18.62 1.45
C PHE A 31 -9.64 -19.06 2.60
N ASP A 32 -10.97 -18.94 2.44
CA ASP A 32 -11.99 -19.32 3.43
C ASP A 32 -11.73 -18.76 4.84
N LYS A 33 -11.20 -17.53 4.91
CA LYS A 33 -10.91 -16.85 6.18
C LYS A 33 -12.13 -16.13 6.73
N THR A 34 -12.40 -16.36 8.01
CA THR A 34 -13.34 -15.56 8.80
C THR A 34 -12.59 -14.48 9.58
N HIS A 35 -13.16 -13.28 9.65
CA HIS A 35 -12.61 -12.16 10.41
C HIS A 35 -13.54 -11.76 11.55
N ASP A 36 -12.97 -11.38 12.70
CA ASP A 36 -13.71 -10.85 13.85
C ASP A 36 -14.53 -9.59 13.50
N ASN A 37 -15.64 -9.39 14.22
CA ASN A 37 -16.56 -8.25 14.06
C ASN A 37 -15.86 -6.90 14.24
N LYS A 38 -14.78 -6.84 15.01
CA LYS A 38 -13.94 -5.63 15.16
C LYS A 38 -13.26 -5.24 13.85
N VAL A 39 -12.83 -6.22 13.06
CA VAL A 39 -12.22 -5.98 11.74
C VAL A 39 -13.25 -5.39 10.79
N TRP A 40 -14.45 -5.96 10.74
CA TRP A 40 -15.57 -5.44 9.94
C TRP A 40 -15.97 -4.03 10.33
N THR A 41 -16.05 -3.76 11.65
CA THR A 41 -16.33 -2.42 12.16
C THR A 41 -15.28 -1.43 11.67
N ALA A 42 -14.00 -1.77 11.76
CA ALA A 42 -12.92 -0.91 11.29
C ALA A 42 -12.99 -0.64 9.78
N LEU A 43 -13.25 -1.68 8.97
CA LEU A 43 -13.42 -1.56 7.53
C LEU A 43 -14.59 -0.63 7.16
N PHE A 44 -15.70 -0.74 7.88
CA PHE A 44 -16.86 0.13 7.67
C PHE A 44 -16.52 1.61 7.96
N LEU A 45 -15.81 1.89 9.05
CA LEU A 45 -15.36 3.25 9.39
C LEU A 45 -14.41 3.82 8.31
N MET A 46 -13.53 2.99 7.75
CA MET A 46 -12.64 3.38 6.64
C MET A 46 -13.43 3.75 5.37
N ILE A 47 -14.51 3.02 5.06
CA ILE A 47 -15.40 3.34 3.92
C ILE A 47 -16.12 4.67 4.15
N ILE A 48 -16.70 4.87 5.34
CA ILE A 48 -17.38 6.12 5.67
C ILE A 48 -16.42 7.30 5.49
N SER A 49 -15.22 7.22 6.06
CA SER A 49 -14.20 8.25 5.91
C SER A 49 -13.84 8.52 4.44
N ALA A 50 -13.67 7.48 3.63
CA ALA A 50 -13.33 7.63 2.22
C ALA A 50 -14.45 8.33 1.43
N VAL A 51 -15.70 8.01 1.72
CA VAL A 51 -16.87 8.63 1.08
C VAL A 51 -17.04 10.08 1.54
N THR A 52 -17.03 10.35 2.86
CA THR A 52 -17.19 11.71 3.37
C THR A 52 -16.01 12.61 2.99
N GLY A 53 -14.79 12.06 2.99
CA GLY A 53 -13.59 12.76 2.53
C GLY A 53 -13.66 13.11 1.05
N GLY A 54 -14.18 12.20 0.21
CA GLY A 54 -14.35 12.46 -1.22
C GLY A 54 -15.41 13.51 -1.54
N ILE A 55 -16.52 13.50 -0.82
CA ILE A 55 -17.61 14.48 -1.00
C ILE A 55 -17.17 15.89 -0.58
N THR A 56 -16.33 15.98 0.45
CA THR A 56 -15.87 17.26 1.03
C THR A 56 -14.55 17.75 0.43
N ASP A 57 -13.99 17.02 -0.54
CA ASP A 57 -12.73 17.37 -1.22
C ASP A 57 -12.94 18.55 -2.18
N LEU A 58 -12.32 19.68 -1.85
CA LEU A 58 -12.34 20.89 -2.68
C LEU A 58 -11.55 20.71 -3.99
N SER A 59 -10.63 19.76 -4.04
CA SER A 59 -9.81 19.43 -5.22
C SER A 59 -10.27 18.13 -5.89
N PHE A 60 -11.58 17.83 -5.81
CA PHE A 60 -12.12 16.58 -6.36
C PHE A 60 -11.92 16.49 -7.88
N HIS A 61 -11.17 15.48 -8.30
CA HIS A 61 -10.99 15.12 -9.70
C HIS A 61 -11.45 13.69 -9.96
N ALA A 62 -12.62 13.52 -10.59
CA ALA A 62 -13.23 12.21 -10.86
C ALA A 62 -12.28 11.22 -11.55
N ILE A 63 -11.45 11.71 -12.49
CA ILE A 63 -10.45 10.88 -13.18
C ILE A 63 -9.39 10.34 -12.21
N GLY A 64 -8.91 11.19 -11.28
CA GLY A 64 -7.95 10.81 -10.26
C GLY A 64 -8.53 9.75 -9.34
N TYR A 65 -9.73 10.00 -8.82
CA TYR A 65 -10.42 9.08 -7.90
C TYR A 65 -10.68 7.72 -8.56
N THR A 66 -11.10 7.70 -9.82
CA THR A 66 -11.28 6.46 -10.59
C THR A 66 -9.97 5.70 -10.71
N TRP A 67 -8.88 6.39 -11.08
CA TRP A 67 -7.54 5.78 -11.12
C TRP A 67 -7.08 5.26 -9.76
N GLN A 68 -7.42 5.94 -8.67
CA GLN A 68 -7.09 5.50 -7.32
C GLN A 68 -7.88 4.25 -6.94
N ILE A 69 -9.18 4.15 -7.27
CA ILE A 69 -9.97 2.95 -7.03
C ILE A 69 -9.41 1.75 -7.82
N ILE A 70 -9.08 1.95 -9.10
CA ILE A 70 -8.41 0.92 -9.92
C ILE A 70 -7.08 0.50 -9.26
N ASN A 71 -6.28 1.46 -8.79
CA ASN A 71 -5.04 1.18 -8.08
C ASN A 71 -5.28 0.35 -6.81
N CYS A 72 -6.35 0.62 -6.05
CA CYS A 72 -6.71 -0.16 -4.87
C CYS A 72 -7.05 -1.60 -5.23
N PHE A 73 -7.87 -1.83 -6.27
CA PHE A 73 -8.18 -3.17 -6.76
C PHE A 73 -6.93 -3.91 -7.21
N LEU A 74 -6.07 -3.30 -8.04
CA LEU A 74 -4.83 -3.91 -8.50
C LEU A 74 -3.89 -4.24 -7.34
N THR A 75 -3.77 -3.33 -6.36
CA THR A 75 -2.93 -3.55 -5.17
C THR A 75 -3.46 -4.70 -4.31
N ALA A 76 -4.78 -4.79 -4.12
CA ALA A 76 -5.40 -5.89 -3.39
C ALA A 76 -5.20 -7.23 -4.12
N SER A 77 -5.50 -7.28 -5.43
CA SER A 77 -5.31 -8.47 -6.27
C SER A 77 -3.86 -8.95 -6.27
N TYR A 78 -2.90 -8.03 -6.40
CA TYR A 78 -1.48 -8.34 -6.29
C TYR A 78 -1.14 -8.93 -4.90
N SER A 79 -1.60 -8.29 -3.83
CA SER A 79 -1.32 -8.74 -2.46
C SER A 79 -1.89 -10.14 -2.19
N LEU A 80 -3.11 -10.44 -2.66
CA LEU A 80 -3.75 -11.75 -2.55
C LEU A 80 -3.04 -12.81 -3.40
N THR A 81 -2.63 -12.45 -4.62
CA THR A 81 -1.88 -13.35 -5.51
C THR A 81 -0.53 -13.70 -4.91
N LEU A 82 0.21 -12.70 -4.44
CA LEU A 82 1.49 -12.88 -3.76
C LEU A 82 1.32 -13.79 -2.54
N ARG A 83 0.28 -13.56 -1.73
CA ARG A 83 -0.03 -14.43 -0.58
C ARG A 83 -0.27 -15.87 -1.00
N ARG A 84 -1.08 -16.11 -2.04
CA ARG A 84 -1.34 -17.45 -2.58
C ARG A 84 -0.04 -18.13 -3.02
N VAL A 85 0.80 -17.43 -3.77
CA VAL A 85 2.08 -17.95 -4.24
C VAL A 85 3.01 -18.28 -3.07
N MET A 86 3.08 -17.41 -2.05
CA MET A 86 3.87 -17.66 -0.84
C MET A 86 3.37 -18.87 -0.05
N ASP A 87 2.06 -19.03 0.11
CA ASP A 87 1.47 -20.18 0.81
C ASP A 87 1.74 -21.49 0.06
N THR A 88 1.62 -21.50 -1.28
CA THR A 88 2.04 -22.64 -2.12
C THR A 88 3.55 -22.91 -2.02
N ALA A 89 4.38 -21.87 -2.05
CA ALA A 89 5.83 -22.00 -1.95
C ALA A 89 6.26 -22.62 -0.60
N LYS A 90 5.57 -22.28 0.49
CA LYS A 90 5.79 -22.92 1.80
C LYS A 90 5.45 -24.41 1.80
N GLN A 91 4.38 -24.82 1.10
CA GLN A 91 4.00 -26.23 1.02
C GLN A 91 5.01 -27.09 0.25
N VAL A 92 5.67 -26.52 -0.77
CA VAL A 92 6.67 -27.23 -1.58
C VAL A 92 8.08 -27.18 -0.99
N THR A 93 8.35 -26.27 -0.03
CA THR A 93 9.68 -26.10 0.57
C THR A 93 9.78 -26.91 1.87
N LYS A 94 10.43 -28.08 1.81
CA LYS A 94 10.63 -29.04 2.92
C LYS A 94 11.40 -28.52 4.15
N SER A 95 11.89 -27.27 4.16
CA SER A 95 12.73 -26.70 5.22
C SER A 95 11.95 -25.95 6.33
N GLY A 96 10.65 -25.72 6.17
CA GLY A 96 9.81 -25.17 7.26
C GLY A 96 10.07 -23.70 7.64
N ASN A 97 11.11 -23.04 7.13
CA ASN A 97 11.35 -21.61 7.28
C ASN A 97 11.83 -21.03 5.93
N LEU A 98 10.99 -20.24 5.27
CA LEU A 98 11.47 -19.28 4.28
C LEU A 98 12.22 -18.20 5.05
N ASP A 99 13.53 -18.16 4.89
CA ASP A 99 14.37 -17.10 5.45
C ASP A 99 13.81 -15.72 5.01
N GLU A 100 13.84 -14.75 5.90
CA GLU A 100 13.21 -13.43 5.70
C GLU A 100 13.77 -12.73 4.45
N PHE A 101 15.06 -12.99 4.16
CA PHE A 101 15.75 -12.63 2.94
C PHE A 101 15.12 -13.25 1.68
N SER A 102 14.71 -14.52 1.75
CA SER A 102 14.02 -15.20 0.65
C SER A 102 12.66 -14.57 0.36
N MET A 103 11.93 -14.11 1.39
CA MET A 103 10.67 -13.38 1.19
C MET A 103 10.87 -12.03 0.48
N VAL A 104 11.91 -11.28 0.83
CA VAL A 104 12.25 -10.01 0.16
C VAL A 104 12.75 -10.24 -1.27
N LEU A 105 13.58 -11.27 -1.49
CA LEU A 105 14.05 -11.64 -2.82
C LEU A 105 12.88 -12.09 -3.71
N LEU A 106 11.95 -12.88 -3.18
CA LEU A 106 10.77 -13.33 -3.91
C LEU A 106 9.88 -12.14 -4.29
N ASN A 107 9.64 -11.22 -3.35
CA ASN A 107 8.85 -10.01 -3.61
C ASN A 107 9.46 -9.14 -4.72
N ASN A 108 10.78 -8.90 -4.66
CA ASN A 108 11.48 -8.13 -5.70
C ASN A 108 11.49 -8.86 -7.04
N THR A 109 11.77 -10.17 -7.04
CA THR A 109 11.82 -10.99 -8.26
C THR A 109 10.45 -11.08 -8.92
N LEU A 110 9.37 -11.29 -8.15
CA LEU A 110 8.01 -11.37 -8.68
C LEU A 110 7.51 -10.01 -9.21
N SER A 111 8.10 -8.91 -8.73
CA SER A 111 7.81 -7.56 -9.25
C SER A 111 8.46 -7.31 -10.61
N LEU A 112 9.51 -8.05 -11.00
CA LEU A 112 10.20 -7.87 -12.29
C LEU A 112 9.33 -8.27 -13.50
N PRO A 113 8.69 -9.46 -13.56
CA PRO A 113 7.81 -9.82 -14.68
C PRO A 113 6.66 -8.84 -14.86
N LEU A 114 6.07 -8.40 -13.75
CA LEU A 114 5.00 -7.40 -13.78
C LEU A 114 5.52 -6.05 -14.28
N GLY A 115 6.68 -5.61 -13.80
CA GLY A 115 7.34 -4.39 -14.27
C GLY A 115 7.64 -4.42 -15.76
N ILE A 116 8.19 -5.53 -16.26
CA ILE A 116 8.47 -5.74 -17.70
C ILE A 116 7.17 -5.69 -18.51
N LEU A 117 6.12 -6.37 -18.05
CA LEU A 117 4.81 -6.34 -18.72
C LEU A 117 4.26 -4.91 -18.82
N LEU A 118 4.36 -4.12 -17.74
CA LEU A 118 3.93 -2.72 -17.76
C LEU A 118 4.78 -1.86 -18.71
N ILE A 119 6.10 -2.03 -18.72
CA ILE A 119 7.00 -1.32 -19.64
C ILE A 119 6.59 -1.56 -21.11
N LEU A 120 6.26 -2.80 -21.45
CA LEU A 120 5.79 -3.17 -22.78
C LEU A 120 4.40 -2.59 -23.10
N LEU A 121 3.46 -2.64 -22.15
CA LEU A 121 2.08 -2.20 -22.35
C LEU A 121 1.96 -0.66 -22.48
N PHE A 122 2.73 0.08 -21.70
CA PHE A 122 2.78 1.56 -21.78
C PHE A 122 3.78 2.08 -22.83
N ASN A 123 4.43 1.16 -23.56
CA ASN A 123 5.40 1.44 -24.60
C ASN A 123 6.51 2.42 -24.17
N GLU A 124 7.00 2.27 -22.93
CA GLU A 124 8.01 3.17 -22.37
C GLU A 124 9.36 3.02 -23.08
N VAL A 125 9.61 1.89 -23.73
CA VAL A 125 10.82 1.66 -24.54
C VAL A 125 10.88 2.64 -25.72
N ASP A 126 9.78 2.86 -26.42
CA ASP A 126 9.71 3.83 -27.52
C ASP A 126 9.83 5.28 -27.03
N TYR A 127 9.26 5.58 -25.85
CA TYR A 127 9.37 6.89 -25.23
C TYR A 127 10.82 7.20 -24.82
N LEU A 128 11.47 6.29 -24.10
CA LEU A 128 12.85 6.42 -23.63
C LEU A 128 13.86 6.45 -24.79
N SER A 129 13.57 5.77 -25.89
CA SER A 129 14.42 5.80 -27.10
C SER A 129 14.37 7.15 -27.83
N ARG A 130 13.26 7.90 -27.71
CA ARG A 130 13.08 9.22 -28.35
C ARG A 130 13.50 10.37 -27.45
N THR A 131 13.47 10.19 -26.13
CA THR A 131 13.91 11.22 -25.17
C THR A 131 15.39 11.03 -24.78
N PRO A 132 16.21 12.08 -24.75
CA PRO A 132 17.62 11.98 -24.32
C PRO A 132 17.80 11.79 -22.80
N LEU A 133 16.77 11.33 -22.08
CA LEU A 133 16.80 11.14 -20.63
C LEU A 133 17.89 10.18 -20.19
N LEU A 134 18.15 9.12 -20.98
CA LEU A 134 19.18 8.12 -20.71
C LEU A 134 20.62 8.68 -20.85
N GLN A 135 20.80 9.83 -21.50
CA GLN A 135 22.09 10.49 -21.66
C GLN A 135 22.43 11.44 -20.50
N LEU A 136 21.45 11.78 -19.65
CA LEU A 136 21.64 12.71 -18.54
C LEU A 136 22.28 11.99 -17.34
N PRO A 137 23.45 12.44 -16.84
CA PRO A 137 24.08 11.85 -15.65
C PRO A 137 23.18 11.97 -14.42
N THR A 138 22.40 13.05 -14.33
CA THR A 138 21.44 13.30 -13.23
C THR A 138 20.34 12.23 -13.19
N PHE A 139 19.90 11.71 -14.34
CA PHE A 139 18.90 10.64 -14.39
C PHE A 139 19.43 9.36 -13.72
N TRP A 140 20.66 8.95 -14.07
CA TRP A 140 21.31 7.79 -13.47
C TRP A 140 21.60 7.99 -11.99
N LEU A 141 22.02 9.19 -11.58
CA LEU A 141 22.25 9.52 -10.17
C LEU A 141 20.97 9.39 -9.35
N VAL A 142 19.88 10.03 -9.78
CA VAL A 142 18.59 9.99 -9.08
C VAL A 142 18.03 8.57 -9.05
N THR A 143 18.10 7.84 -10.16
CA THR A 143 17.63 6.45 -10.26
C THR A 143 18.42 5.54 -9.32
N THR A 144 19.76 5.61 -9.35
CA THR A 144 20.63 4.81 -8.48
C THR A 144 20.41 5.15 -7.01
N PHE A 145 20.31 6.44 -6.68
CA PHE A 145 20.05 6.88 -5.31
C PHE A 145 18.67 6.43 -4.81
N SER A 146 17.64 6.48 -5.66
CA SER A 146 16.31 5.95 -5.32
C SER A 146 16.33 4.44 -5.07
N GLY A 147 17.12 3.69 -5.84
CA GLY A 147 17.34 2.26 -5.63
C GLY A 147 18.04 1.97 -4.30
N LEU A 148 19.08 2.74 -3.97
CA LEU A 148 19.80 2.63 -2.70
C LEU A 148 18.88 2.92 -1.50
N LEU A 149 18.06 3.96 -1.59
CA LEU A 149 17.05 4.27 -0.57
C LEU A 149 16.00 3.16 -0.45
N GLY A 150 15.55 2.59 -1.57
CA GLY A 150 14.63 1.44 -1.59
C GLY A 150 15.20 0.21 -0.89
N LEU A 151 16.49 -0.08 -1.12
CA LEU A 151 17.22 -1.13 -0.40
C LEU A 151 17.36 -0.81 1.08
N ALA A 152 17.72 0.42 1.44
CA ALA A 152 17.83 0.86 2.83
C ALA A 152 16.50 0.72 3.58
N ILE A 153 15.37 1.09 2.96
CA ILE A 153 14.03 0.90 3.51
C ILE A 153 13.75 -0.60 3.72
N SER A 154 14.08 -1.43 2.75
CA SER A 154 13.85 -2.89 2.84
C SER A 154 14.66 -3.52 3.97
N PHE A 155 15.94 -3.16 4.08
CA PHE A 155 16.83 -3.65 5.15
C PHE A 155 16.39 -3.15 6.52
N THR A 156 16.08 -1.85 6.65
CA THR A 156 15.61 -1.28 7.93
C THR A 156 14.27 -1.88 8.34
N SER A 157 13.38 -2.18 7.39
CA SER A 157 12.11 -2.84 7.65
C SER A 157 12.29 -4.26 8.17
N MET A 158 13.21 -5.04 7.57
CA MET A 158 13.57 -6.38 8.08
C MET A 158 14.24 -6.30 9.44
N TRP A 159 15.19 -5.38 9.64
CA TRP A 159 15.82 -5.16 10.94
C TRP A 159 14.79 -4.83 12.02
N PHE A 160 13.82 -3.96 11.71
CA PHE A 160 12.73 -3.63 12.62
C PHE A 160 11.84 -4.85 12.90
N LEU A 161 11.51 -5.65 11.88
CA LEU A 161 10.76 -6.90 12.06
C LEU A 161 11.50 -7.89 12.95
N HIS A 162 12.83 -8.01 12.79
CA HIS A 162 13.67 -8.90 13.57
C HIS A 162 13.76 -8.47 15.05
N GLN A 163 13.85 -7.17 15.32
CA GLN A 163 13.90 -6.63 16.69
C GLN A 163 12.53 -6.50 17.35
N THR A 164 11.45 -6.53 16.57
CA THR A 164 10.09 -6.37 17.07
C THR A 164 9.23 -7.56 16.68
N SER A 165 7.91 -7.38 16.68
CA SER A 165 7.00 -8.40 16.18
C SER A 165 6.37 -7.92 14.88
N ALA A 166 5.95 -8.87 14.04
CA ALA A 166 5.14 -8.57 12.86
C ALA A 166 3.87 -7.74 13.20
N THR A 167 3.39 -7.85 14.44
CA THR A 167 2.25 -7.07 14.92
C THR A 167 2.62 -5.60 15.14
N THR A 168 3.75 -5.33 15.79
CA THR A 168 4.26 -3.97 15.99
C THR A 168 4.58 -3.29 14.66
N TYR A 169 5.22 -4.01 13.73
CA TYR A 169 5.54 -3.49 12.40
C TYR A 169 4.29 -3.05 11.61
N SER A 170 3.23 -3.86 11.62
CA SER A 170 1.97 -3.51 10.93
C SER A 170 1.28 -2.29 11.55
N LEU A 171 1.33 -2.15 12.88
CA LEU A 171 0.78 -1.00 13.59
C LEU A 171 1.57 0.28 13.28
N VAL A 172 2.91 0.21 13.35
CA VAL A 172 3.80 1.33 13.02
C VAL A 172 3.62 1.77 11.57
N GLY A 173 3.51 0.82 10.63
CA GLY A 173 3.23 1.14 9.23
C GLY A 173 1.90 1.88 9.04
N SER A 174 0.89 1.58 9.86
CA SER A 174 -0.40 2.28 9.84
C SER A 174 -0.33 3.65 10.50
N LEU A 175 0.47 3.80 11.56
CA LEU A 175 0.73 5.08 12.22
C LEU A 175 1.54 6.04 11.34
N ASN A 176 2.54 5.53 10.60
CA ASN A 176 3.36 6.32 9.67
C ASN A 176 2.54 7.04 8.58
N LYS A 177 1.33 6.55 8.28
CA LYS A 177 0.41 7.22 7.35
C LYS A 177 -0.07 8.58 7.86
N ILE A 178 -0.13 8.79 9.18
CA ILE A 178 -0.58 10.05 9.78
C ILE A 178 0.41 11.19 9.52
N PRO A 179 1.69 11.11 9.95
CA PRO A 179 2.64 12.19 9.68
C PRO A 179 2.88 12.35 8.18
N LEU A 180 2.82 11.27 7.39
CA LEU A 180 2.90 11.36 5.92
C LEU A 180 1.76 12.20 5.33
N SER A 181 0.52 11.98 5.79
CA SER A 181 -0.65 12.73 5.31
C SER A 181 -0.59 14.19 5.76
N VAL A 182 -0.22 14.45 7.01
CA VAL A 182 -0.04 15.80 7.55
C VAL A 182 1.05 16.55 6.78
N ALA A 183 2.24 15.94 6.63
CA ALA A 183 3.32 16.52 5.86
C ALA A 183 2.91 16.76 4.39
N GLY A 184 2.13 15.86 3.79
CA GLY A 184 1.58 16.06 2.45
C GLY A 184 0.68 17.29 2.34
N ILE A 185 -0.22 17.50 3.29
CA ILE A 185 -1.10 18.69 3.31
C ILE A 185 -0.27 19.98 3.44
N PHE A 186 0.70 19.99 4.36
CA PHE A 186 1.54 21.17 4.60
C PHE A 186 2.52 21.47 3.46
N LEU A 187 3.26 20.47 2.97
CA LEU A 187 4.29 20.67 1.93
C LEU A 187 3.70 20.99 0.57
N PHE A 188 2.54 20.43 0.23
CA PHE A 188 1.87 20.68 -1.05
C PHE A 188 0.81 21.79 -0.97
N HIS A 189 0.71 22.50 0.16
CA HIS A 189 -0.22 23.61 0.39
C HIS A 189 -1.65 23.31 -0.09
N VAL A 190 -2.17 22.12 0.23
CA VAL A 190 -3.46 21.69 -0.32
C VAL A 190 -4.61 22.39 0.39
N SER A 191 -5.50 22.97 -0.41
CA SER A 191 -6.76 23.57 0.04
C SER A 191 -7.68 22.49 0.62
N THR A 192 -7.61 22.29 1.93
CA THR A 192 -8.43 21.32 2.66
C THR A 192 -9.47 22.07 3.49
N SER A 193 -10.74 21.66 3.37
CA SER A 193 -11.81 22.14 4.25
C SER A 193 -11.67 21.50 5.64
N LEU A 194 -12.31 22.08 6.65
CA LEU A 194 -12.34 21.50 8.00
C LEU A 194 -12.99 20.11 8.00
N GLU A 195 -14.07 19.94 7.23
CA GLU A 195 -14.80 18.68 7.08
C GLU A 195 -13.96 17.60 6.38
N ASN A 196 -13.20 17.99 5.35
CA ASN A 196 -12.28 17.09 4.66
C ASN A 196 -11.13 16.67 5.57
N SER A 197 -10.56 17.62 6.32
CA SER A 197 -9.49 17.34 7.28
C SER A 197 -9.95 16.39 8.38
N ALA A 198 -11.16 16.59 8.91
CA ALA A 198 -11.78 15.70 9.89
C ALA A 198 -12.01 14.30 9.31
N SER A 199 -12.51 14.21 8.08
CA SER A 199 -12.70 12.93 7.37
C SER A 199 -11.39 12.19 7.17
N ILE A 200 -10.31 12.90 6.80
CA ILE A 200 -8.96 12.32 6.64
C ILE A 200 -8.44 11.78 7.97
N LEU A 201 -8.48 12.59 9.04
CA LEU A 201 -8.02 12.16 10.36
C LEU A 201 -8.82 10.95 10.86
N PHE A 202 -10.14 10.98 10.68
CA PHE A 202 -11.00 9.87 11.03
C PHE A 202 -10.64 8.58 10.27
N GLY A 203 -10.36 8.67 8.97
CA GLY A 203 -9.93 7.53 8.15
C GLY A 203 -8.58 6.96 8.54
N LEU A 204 -7.64 7.83 8.91
CA LEU A 204 -6.33 7.42 9.39
C LEU A 204 -6.45 6.68 10.74
N LEU A 205 -7.25 7.20 11.68
CA LEU A 205 -7.53 6.54 12.95
C LEU A 205 -8.27 5.22 12.77
N ALA A 206 -9.25 5.16 11.87
CA ALA A 206 -9.92 3.92 11.48
C ALA A 206 -8.92 2.90 10.90
N GLY A 207 -7.93 3.34 10.13
CA GLY A 207 -6.84 2.50 9.64
C GLY A 207 -5.94 1.94 10.73
N VAL A 208 -5.62 2.73 11.75
CA VAL A 208 -4.89 2.26 12.94
C VAL A 208 -5.73 1.25 13.73
N PHE A 209 -7.03 1.53 13.90
CA PHE A 209 -7.96 0.62 14.56
C PHE A 209 -8.09 -0.70 13.79
N PHE A 210 -8.18 -0.66 12.46
CA PHE A 210 -8.17 -1.85 11.60
C PHE A 210 -6.90 -2.68 11.78
N ALA A 211 -5.73 -2.04 11.77
CA ALA A 211 -4.45 -2.74 11.98
C ALA A 211 -4.45 -3.46 13.33
N ARG A 212 -4.90 -2.78 14.40
CA ARG A 212 -5.02 -3.38 15.74
C ARG A 212 -6.04 -4.52 15.78
N ALA A 213 -7.21 -4.36 15.16
CA ALA A 213 -8.24 -5.40 15.12
C ALA A 213 -7.75 -6.64 14.38
N LYS A 214 -7.12 -6.47 13.21
CA LYS A 214 -6.56 -7.57 12.42
C LYS A 214 -5.40 -8.29 13.14
N MET A 215 -4.64 -7.58 13.97
CA MET A 215 -3.64 -8.20 14.85
C MET A 215 -4.28 -9.12 15.90
N GLN A 216 -5.35 -8.68 16.55
CA GLN A 216 -6.07 -9.47 17.56
C GLN A 216 -6.72 -10.71 16.94
N ASP A 217 -7.35 -10.55 15.78
CA ASP A 217 -7.95 -11.63 14.98
C ASP A 217 -6.92 -12.75 14.69
N LYS A 218 -5.72 -12.38 14.22
CA LYS A 218 -4.64 -13.34 13.92
C LYS A 218 -4.10 -14.06 15.16
N SER A 219 -4.12 -13.43 16.34
CA SER A 219 -3.71 -14.10 17.59
C SER A 219 -4.72 -15.14 18.04
N GLN A 220 -6.02 -14.91 17.84
CA GLN A 220 -7.09 -15.83 18.22
C GLN A 220 -7.14 -17.07 17.31
N THR A 221 -6.84 -16.94 16.01
CA THR A 221 -6.78 -18.12 15.11
C THR A 221 -5.59 -19.05 15.38
N ARG A 222 -4.61 -18.63 16.20
CA ARG A 222 -3.42 -19.42 16.54
C ARG A 222 -3.48 -20.10 17.92
N SER A 223 -4.49 -19.77 18.75
CA SER A 223 -4.75 -20.40 20.04
C SER A 223 -5.80 -21.50 19.89
#